data_AF-X0XEG1-F1
#
_entry.id   AF-X0XEG1-F1
#
_cell.length_a   1.000
_cell.length_b   1.000
_cell.length_c   1.000
_cell.angle_alpha   90.00
_cell.angle_beta   90.00
_cell.angle_gamma   90.00
#
_symmetry.space_group_name_H-M   'P 1'
#
loop_
_entity.id
_entity.type
_entity.pdbx_description
1 polymer ?
#
loop_
_entity_poly.entity_id
_entity_poly.type
_entity_poly.pdbx_seq_one_letter_code
_entity_poly.pdbx_strand_id
1 'polypeptide(L)'
;GQRFVGLSDMNAARLGKTRERLGGEKIRAFHDYRELLDDKDIDAVVVATNGHWHVLPTIHACQAGKDVYVEKPLGTSIGEGRAAVAAARKYDRIVQIGTQQRSWEHYRRAAEIIQSGQLGEISEVKVWDYDYFYPGFGSPPDADSPAELDWDLWVGPSPRVDYNPSRYRNHYWFFDYGGAWQLDWGVHHYDIVNWCMGVTEPISAVAMGGRMCFEDSSTEWPDTFSGVLEYAPGPVAKKGFLLQYTFRGG
;
A
#
# COMPACT_ATOMS: atom_id res chain seq x y z
N GLY A 1 2.61 10.56 26.16
CA GLY A 1 3.80 10.39 25.31
C GLY A 1 3.68 9.07 24.58
N GLN A 2 4.41 8.86 23.48
CA GLN A 2 4.43 7.59 22.73
C GLN A 2 5.78 6.90 22.95
N ARG A 3 5.81 5.57 22.94
CA ARG A 3 7.04 4.77 23.07
C ARG A 3 6.96 3.55 22.16
N PHE A 4 8.03 3.29 21.41
CA PHE A 4 8.21 1.99 20.76
C PHE A 4 8.59 0.95 21.81
N VAL A 5 7.81 -0.13 21.90
CA VAL A 5 7.99 -1.18 22.93
C VAL A 5 8.29 -2.55 22.33
N GLY A 6 8.03 -2.73 21.04
CA GLY A 6 8.33 -3.95 20.32
C GLY A 6 8.42 -3.73 18.81
N LEU A 7 9.07 -4.65 18.12
CA LEU A 7 9.04 -4.78 16.67
C LEU A 7 8.99 -6.26 16.26
N SER A 8 8.47 -6.51 15.06
CA SER A 8 8.49 -7.84 14.45
C SER A 8 8.93 -7.76 13.01
N ASP A 9 9.80 -8.69 12.61
CA ASP A 9 10.28 -8.84 11.24
C ASP A 9 10.78 -10.29 11.08
N MET A 10 10.33 -10.97 10.02
CA MET A 10 10.76 -12.34 9.71
C MET A 10 12.17 -12.41 9.12
N ASN A 11 12.79 -11.27 8.83
CA ASN A 11 14.19 -11.16 8.48
C ASN A 11 15.02 -10.82 9.74
N ALA A 12 15.76 -11.79 10.26
CA ALA A 12 16.51 -11.67 11.51
C ALA A 12 17.57 -10.54 11.47
N ALA A 13 18.17 -10.29 10.31
CA ALA A 13 19.15 -9.21 10.15
C ALA A 13 18.48 -7.82 10.22
N ARG A 14 17.31 -7.64 9.59
CA ARG A 14 16.52 -6.40 9.69
C ARG A 14 15.98 -6.19 11.09
N LEU A 15 15.48 -7.25 11.72
CA LEU A 15 14.99 -7.26 13.10
C LEU A 15 16.08 -6.75 14.05
N GLY A 16 17.26 -7.36 14.03
CA GLY A 16 18.39 -6.98 14.89
C GLY A 16 18.86 -5.54 14.66
N LYS A 17 19.08 -5.15 13.40
CA LYS A 17 19.51 -3.79 13.06
C LYS A 17 18.50 -2.72 13.50
N THR A 18 17.21 -3.00 13.34
CA THR A 18 16.15 -2.05 13.71
C THR A 18 15.96 -1.97 15.22
N ARG A 19 16.06 -3.11 15.92
CA ARG A 19 16.05 -3.16 17.39
C ARG A 19 17.13 -2.28 17.99
N GLU A 20 18.37 -2.39 17.50
CA GLU A 20 19.48 -1.54 17.94
C GLU A 20 19.19 -0.05 17.74
N ARG A 21 18.69 0.34 16.57
CA ARG A 21 18.35 1.73 16.26
C ARG A 21 17.27 2.30 17.18
N LEU A 22 16.32 1.47 17.62
CA LEU A 22 15.18 1.90 18.43
C LEU A 22 15.44 1.89 19.95
N GLY A 23 16.57 1.32 20.40
CA GLY A 23 16.94 1.29 21.83
C GLY A 23 17.47 -0.05 22.35
N GLY A 24 17.83 -0.96 21.46
CA GLY A 24 18.46 -2.25 21.78
C GLY A 24 17.57 -3.13 22.64
N GLU A 25 18.14 -3.67 23.73
CA GLU A 25 17.45 -4.62 24.62
C GLU A 25 16.15 -4.11 25.25
N LYS A 26 15.93 -2.78 25.27
CA LYS A 26 14.68 -2.18 25.76
C LYS A 26 13.49 -2.40 24.83
N ILE A 27 13.75 -2.77 23.58
CA ILE A 27 12.73 -3.04 22.57
C ILE A 27 12.59 -4.55 22.43
N ARG A 28 11.39 -5.07 22.63
CA ARG A 28 11.09 -6.49 22.42
C ARG A 28 11.14 -6.81 20.93
N ALA A 29 11.71 -7.95 20.56
CA ALA A 29 11.85 -8.35 19.16
C ALA A 29 11.17 -9.70 18.96
N PHE A 30 10.34 -9.81 17.94
CA PHE A 30 9.53 -10.98 17.65
C PHE A 30 9.75 -11.43 16.21
N HIS A 31 9.99 -12.72 15.98
CA HIS A 31 10.07 -13.27 14.63
C HIS A 31 8.69 -13.24 13.94
N ASP A 32 7.66 -13.72 14.65
CA ASP A 32 6.27 -13.70 14.21
C ASP A 32 5.49 -12.57 14.90
N TYR A 33 4.77 -11.77 14.13
CA TYR A 33 3.99 -10.65 14.66
C TYR A 33 2.86 -11.11 15.58
N ARG A 34 2.37 -12.36 15.46
CA ARG A 34 1.29 -12.88 16.30
C ARG A 34 1.71 -12.90 17.77
N GLU A 35 2.96 -13.22 18.06
CA GLU A 35 3.53 -13.17 19.41
C GLU A 35 3.58 -11.73 19.94
N LEU A 36 3.90 -10.76 19.07
CA LEU A 36 3.85 -9.33 19.42
C LEU A 36 2.42 -8.92 19.78
N LEU A 37 1.40 -9.45 19.10
CA LEU A 37 0.00 -9.10 19.36
C LEU A 37 -0.54 -9.67 20.69
N ASP A 38 0.05 -10.74 21.21
CA ASP A 38 -0.35 -11.29 22.52
C ASP A 38 0.06 -10.40 23.70
N ASP A 39 1.02 -9.50 23.47
CA ASP A 39 1.55 -8.57 24.46
C ASP A 39 0.51 -7.53 24.90
N LYS A 40 0.14 -7.57 26.19
CA LYS A 40 -0.91 -6.69 26.74
C LYS A 40 -0.45 -5.25 27.00
N ASP A 41 0.85 -4.98 26.94
CA ASP A 41 1.40 -3.63 27.11
C ASP A 41 1.45 -2.83 25.80
N ILE A 42 0.97 -3.40 24.69
CA ILE A 42 0.92 -2.74 23.38
C ILE A 42 -0.49 -2.22 23.10
N ASP A 43 -0.63 -0.90 23.07
CA ASP A 43 -1.90 -0.21 22.78
C ASP A 43 -2.24 -0.17 21.28
N ALA A 44 -1.22 0.01 20.43
CA ALA A 44 -1.38 0.19 18.99
C ALA A 44 -0.19 -0.39 18.21
N VAL A 45 -0.41 -0.71 16.94
CA VAL A 45 0.62 -1.24 16.04
C VAL A 45 0.70 -0.44 14.74
N VAL A 46 1.91 -0.40 14.18
CA VAL A 46 2.16 0.06 12.80
C VAL A 46 2.39 -1.18 11.94
N VAL A 47 1.49 -1.46 11.02
CA VAL A 47 1.59 -2.55 10.05
C VAL A 47 2.24 -1.97 8.79
N ALA A 48 3.56 -2.16 8.67
CA ALA A 48 4.37 -1.75 7.53
C ALA A 48 5.01 -2.99 6.85
N THR A 49 4.21 -4.04 6.68
CA THR A 49 4.61 -5.27 5.99
C THR A 49 4.51 -5.08 4.47
N ASN A 50 4.71 -6.15 3.69
CA ASN A 50 4.40 -6.09 2.26
C ASN A 50 2.88 -6.11 2.02
N GLY A 51 2.44 -5.69 0.81
CA GLY A 51 1.04 -5.48 0.46
C GLY A 51 0.13 -6.69 0.69
N HIS A 52 0.57 -7.90 0.36
CA HIS A 52 -0.18 -9.15 0.61
C HIS A 52 -0.34 -9.51 2.08
N TRP A 53 0.46 -8.91 2.96
CA TRP A 53 0.35 -9.13 4.39
C TRP A 53 -0.62 -8.15 5.05
N HIS A 54 -0.66 -6.88 4.66
CA HIS A 54 -1.29 -5.78 5.42
C HIS A 54 -2.63 -6.10 6.12
N VAL A 55 -3.58 -6.74 5.42
CA VAL A 55 -4.92 -7.01 5.97
C VAL A 55 -4.91 -8.00 7.13
N LEU A 56 -4.10 -9.06 7.09
CA LEU A 56 -4.14 -10.09 8.13
C LEU A 56 -3.63 -9.60 9.49
N PRO A 57 -2.43 -8.99 9.63
CA PRO A 57 -1.98 -8.37 10.87
C PRO A 57 -2.92 -7.27 11.32
N THR A 58 -3.55 -6.51 10.40
CA THR A 58 -4.56 -5.50 10.76
C THR A 58 -5.77 -6.13 11.45
N ILE A 59 -6.32 -7.21 10.88
CA ILE A 59 -7.45 -7.93 11.47
C ILE A 59 -7.05 -8.57 12.81
N HIS A 60 -5.89 -9.22 12.88
CA HIS A 60 -5.40 -9.86 14.11
C HIS A 60 -5.12 -8.83 15.21
N ALA A 61 -4.55 -7.67 14.87
CA ALA A 61 -4.36 -6.58 15.81
C ALA A 61 -5.70 -6.06 16.34
N CYS A 62 -6.70 -5.92 15.46
CA CYS A 62 -8.04 -5.54 15.90
C CYS A 62 -8.64 -6.56 16.87
N GLN A 63 -8.50 -7.85 16.57
CA GLN A 63 -8.94 -8.95 17.45
C GLN A 63 -8.22 -8.95 18.80
N ALA A 64 -6.94 -8.58 18.81
CA ALA A 64 -6.12 -8.46 20.02
C ALA A 64 -6.40 -7.18 20.82
N GLY A 65 -7.36 -6.35 20.38
CA GLY A 65 -7.75 -5.12 21.07
C GLY A 65 -6.82 -3.93 20.81
N LYS A 66 -6.02 -3.95 19.73
CA LYS A 66 -5.04 -2.91 19.41
C LYS A 66 -5.55 -1.99 18.30
N ASP A 67 -5.25 -0.70 18.40
CA ASP A 67 -5.43 0.24 17.30
C ASP A 67 -4.35 0.04 16.23
N VAL A 68 -4.65 0.39 14.98
CA VAL A 68 -3.79 0.07 13.84
C VAL A 68 -3.55 1.30 12.97
N TYR A 69 -2.29 1.57 12.68
CA TYR A 69 -1.91 2.31 11.49
C TYR A 69 -1.36 1.29 10.49
N VAL A 70 -1.95 1.21 9.30
CA VAL A 70 -1.55 0.27 8.24
C VAL A 70 -1.06 1.05 7.03
N GLU A 71 0.12 0.70 6.52
CA GLU A 71 0.64 1.31 5.29
C GLU A 71 -0.25 1.00 4.08
N LYS A 72 -0.18 1.89 3.09
CA LYS A 72 -0.84 1.68 1.80
C LYS A 72 -0.02 0.68 0.95
N PRO A 73 -0.66 0.03 -0.05
CA PRO A 73 -2.11 -0.11 -0.24
C PRO A 73 -2.70 -1.05 0.82
N LEU A 74 -3.98 -0.94 1.17
CA LEU A 74 -4.57 -1.74 2.26
C LEU A 74 -4.42 -3.26 2.06
N GLY A 75 -4.51 -3.74 0.82
CA GLY A 75 -4.41 -5.15 0.45
C GLY A 75 -4.36 -5.30 -1.06
N THR A 76 -4.47 -6.54 -1.56
CA THR A 76 -4.39 -6.86 -3.00
C THR A 76 -5.77 -7.04 -3.64
N SER A 77 -6.84 -7.04 -2.83
CA SER A 77 -8.22 -7.13 -3.34
C SER A 77 -9.23 -6.28 -2.55
N ILE A 78 -10.35 -5.97 -3.19
CA ILE A 78 -11.48 -5.26 -2.55
C ILE A 78 -12.05 -6.08 -1.38
N GLY A 79 -12.07 -7.41 -1.51
CA GLY A 79 -12.58 -8.32 -0.47
C GLY A 79 -11.79 -8.23 0.82
N GLU A 80 -10.45 -8.21 0.71
CA GLU A 80 -9.55 -8.03 1.85
C GLU A 80 -9.79 -6.69 2.55
N GLY A 81 -9.90 -5.59 1.79
CA GLY A 81 -10.18 -4.28 2.36
C GLY A 81 -11.51 -4.23 3.13
N ARG A 82 -12.57 -4.86 2.59
CA ARG A 82 -13.86 -5.00 3.29
C ARG A 82 -13.74 -5.81 4.58
N ALA A 83 -12.92 -6.86 4.59
CA ALA A 83 -12.67 -7.67 5.77
C ALA A 83 -11.96 -6.86 6.87
N ALA A 84 -10.97 -6.04 6.52
CA ALA A 84 -10.30 -5.13 7.46
C ALA A 84 -11.29 -4.13 8.09
N VAL A 85 -12.15 -3.50 7.28
CA VAL A 85 -13.20 -2.58 7.77
C VAL A 85 -14.18 -3.29 8.70
N ALA A 86 -14.59 -4.52 8.36
CA ALA A 86 -15.48 -5.32 9.20
C ALA A 86 -14.83 -5.66 10.55
N ALA A 87 -13.54 -6.00 10.57
CA ALA A 87 -12.81 -6.28 11.81
C ALA A 87 -12.68 -5.03 12.68
N ALA A 88 -12.27 -3.89 12.12
CA ALA A 88 -12.16 -2.63 12.85
C ALA A 88 -13.48 -2.26 13.56
N ARG A 89 -14.61 -2.38 12.85
CA ARG A 89 -15.95 -2.12 13.40
C ARG A 89 -16.38 -3.15 14.44
N LYS A 90 -16.12 -4.44 14.20
CA LYS A 90 -16.53 -5.52 15.10
C LYS A 90 -15.83 -5.44 16.46
N TYR A 91 -14.54 -5.09 16.46
CA TYR A 91 -13.72 -5.04 17.67
C TYR A 91 -13.55 -3.62 18.21
N ASP A 92 -14.27 -2.64 17.65
CA ASP A 92 -14.29 -1.24 18.06
C ASP A 92 -12.88 -0.63 18.16
N ARG A 93 -12.09 -0.77 17.09
CA ARG A 93 -10.70 -0.30 17.00
C ARG A 93 -10.54 0.83 16.00
N ILE A 94 -9.60 1.73 16.27
CA ILE A 94 -9.20 2.78 15.34
C ILE A 94 -8.23 2.17 14.34
N VAL A 95 -8.58 2.27 13.05
CA VAL A 95 -7.72 1.85 11.94
C VAL A 95 -7.53 3.00 10.98
N GLN A 96 -6.27 3.39 10.75
CA GLN A 96 -5.89 4.43 9.80
C GLN A 96 -4.99 3.85 8.71
N ILE A 97 -5.31 4.15 7.45
CA ILE A 97 -4.44 3.84 6.31
C ILE A 97 -3.39 4.94 6.11
N GLY A 98 -2.19 4.56 5.70
CA GLY A 98 -1.06 5.44 5.42
C GLY A 98 -1.19 6.25 4.12
N THR A 99 -2.21 7.11 4.02
CA THR A 99 -2.33 8.12 2.94
C THR A 99 -1.81 9.48 3.43
N GLN A 100 -0.52 9.53 3.76
CA GLN A 100 0.14 10.67 4.41
C GLN A 100 0.10 11.97 3.61
N GLN A 101 -0.12 11.92 2.28
CA GLN A 101 -0.21 13.10 1.43
C GLN A 101 -1.27 14.11 1.89
N ARG A 102 -2.36 13.65 2.53
CA ARG A 102 -3.36 14.53 3.15
C ARG A 102 -2.78 15.46 4.22
N SER A 103 -1.65 15.08 4.81
CA SER A 103 -0.93 15.89 5.80
C SER A 103 0.07 16.86 5.19
N TRP A 104 0.28 16.89 3.86
CA TRP A 104 1.19 17.85 3.25
C TRP A 104 0.49 19.18 2.98
N GLU A 105 1.17 20.29 3.26
CA GLU A 105 0.60 21.63 3.21
C GLU A 105 0.08 22.00 1.82
N HIS A 106 0.82 21.66 0.77
CA HIS A 106 0.43 21.96 -0.61
C HIS A 106 -0.84 21.19 -1.05
N TYR A 107 -1.03 19.95 -0.58
CA TYR A 107 -2.27 19.20 -0.86
C TYR A 107 -3.46 19.76 -0.08
N ARG A 108 -3.28 20.13 1.20
CA ARG A 108 -4.32 20.83 1.98
C ARG A 108 -4.75 22.11 1.27
N ARG A 109 -3.78 22.91 0.83
CA ARG A 109 -4.04 24.16 0.12
C ARG A 109 -4.75 23.93 -1.22
N ALA A 110 -4.36 22.91 -1.97
CA ALA A 110 -5.04 22.54 -3.22
C ALA A 110 -6.49 22.12 -2.96
N ALA A 111 -6.75 21.31 -1.93
CA ALA A 111 -8.10 20.92 -1.54
C ALA A 111 -8.97 22.13 -1.19
N GLU A 112 -8.47 23.08 -0.39
CA GLU A 112 -9.18 24.33 -0.09
C GLU A 112 -9.54 25.12 -1.34
N ILE A 113 -8.58 25.30 -2.25
CA ILE A 113 -8.78 26.04 -3.51
C ILE A 113 -9.86 25.36 -4.35
N ILE A 114 -9.76 24.05 -4.56
CA ILE A 114 -10.69 23.28 -5.38
C ILE A 114 -12.09 23.31 -4.75
N GLN A 115 -12.20 23.03 -3.45
CA GLN A 115 -13.47 22.96 -2.74
C GLN A 115 -14.15 24.32 -2.58
N SER A 116 -13.39 25.43 -2.63
CA SER A 116 -13.96 26.78 -2.63
C SER A 116 -14.80 27.09 -3.89
N GLY A 117 -14.63 26.32 -4.96
CA GLY A 117 -15.32 26.54 -6.23
C GLY A 117 -14.71 27.65 -7.10
N GLN A 118 -13.61 28.29 -6.68
CA GLN A 118 -13.00 29.39 -7.44
C GLN A 118 -12.43 28.97 -8.81
N LEU A 119 -12.23 27.66 -9.04
CA LEU A 119 -11.80 27.11 -10.33
C LEU A 119 -12.96 26.90 -11.32
N GLY A 120 -14.22 27.09 -10.87
CA GLY A 120 -15.41 26.79 -11.66
C GLY A 120 -15.67 25.28 -11.77
N GLU A 121 -16.39 24.89 -12.82
CA GLU A 121 -16.72 23.48 -13.07
C GLU A 121 -15.48 22.72 -13.56
N ILE A 122 -15.10 21.67 -12.84
CA ILE A 122 -13.98 20.79 -13.19
C ILE A 122 -14.52 19.61 -13.98
N SER A 123 -14.17 19.50 -15.25
CA SER A 123 -14.57 18.37 -16.11
C SER A 123 -13.57 17.22 -16.12
N GLU A 124 -12.30 17.48 -15.77
CA GLU A 124 -11.21 16.50 -15.87
C GLU A 124 -10.13 16.76 -14.83
N VAL A 125 -9.57 15.67 -14.29
CA VAL A 125 -8.38 15.66 -13.44
C VAL A 125 -7.37 14.70 -14.07
N LYS A 126 -6.10 15.10 -14.15
CA LYS A 126 -5.01 14.27 -14.68
C LYS A 126 -3.96 14.04 -13.63
N VAL A 127 -3.56 12.79 -13.49
CA VAL A 127 -2.50 12.32 -12.61
C VAL A 127 -1.55 11.48 -13.44
N TRP A 128 -0.25 11.64 -13.19
CA TRP A 128 0.77 10.83 -13.82
C TRP A 128 1.93 10.51 -12.88
N ASP A 129 2.45 9.30 -13.02
CA ASP A 129 3.70 8.85 -12.43
C ASP A 129 4.67 8.48 -13.55
N TYR A 130 5.84 9.12 -13.54
CA TYR A 130 6.93 8.82 -14.46
C TYR A 130 8.15 8.46 -13.64
N ASP A 131 8.55 7.20 -13.71
CA ASP A 131 9.78 6.70 -13.10
C ASP A 131 10.64 6.04 -14.15
N TYR A 132 11.95 6.16 -14.00
CA TYR A 132 12.92 5.56 -14.92
C TYR A 132 13.45 4.24 -14.35
N PHE A 133 12.88 3.14 -14.82
CA PHE A 133 13.24 1.77 -14.46
C PHE A 133 13.84 0.98 -15.63
N TYR A 134 14.01 1.57 -16.82
CA TYR A 134 14.70 0.92 -17.94
C TYR A 134 16.10 0.39 -17.52
N PRO A 135 16.50 -0.84 -17.90
CA PRO A 135 15.84 -1.79 -18.80
C PRO A 135 14.80 -2.73 -18.15
N GLY A 136 14.40 -2.49 -16.91
CA GLY A 136 13.52 -3.35 -16.12
C GLY A 136 14.30 -4.10 -15.04
N PHE A 137 13.71 -5.20 -14.55
CA PHE A 137 14.20 -5.88 -13.33
C PHE A 137 14.90 -7.23 -13.59
N GLY A 138 14.95 -7.67 -14.86
CA GLY A 138 15.53 -8.95 -15.27
C GLY A 138 14.76 -10.18 -14.76
N SER A 139 15.38 -11.36 -14.94
CA SER A 139 14.81 -12.67 -14.64
C SER A 139 15.83 -13.61 -13.97
N PRO A 140 16.31 -13.29 -12.75
CA PRO A 140 17.16 -14.22 -12.02
C PRO A 140 16.40 -15.54 -11.76
N PRO A 141 17.08 -16.69 -11.81
CA PRO A 141 16.45 -17.97 -11.48
C PRO A 141 16.11 -18.04 -9.99
N ASP A 142 15.29 -19.01 -9.65
CA ASP A 142 15.03 -19.37 -8.25
C ASP A 142 16.32 -19.82 -7.56
N ALA A 143 16.38 -19.63 -6.26
CA ALA A 143 17.55 -19.91 -5.44
C ALA A 143 17.12 -20.31 -4.01
N ASP A 144 18.09 -20.71 -3.21
CA ASP A 144 17.86 -20.88 -1.77
C ASP A 144 17.65 -19.51 -1.10
N SER A 145 16.69 -19.43 -0.17
CA SER A 145 16.49 -18.23 0.64
C SER A 145 17.73 -17.96 1.50
N PRO A 146 18.12 -16.68 1.70
CA PRO A 146 19.12 -16.31 2.69
C PRO A 146 18.76 -16.85 4.08
N ALA A 147 19.76 -17.29 4.86
CA ALA A 147 19.54 -17.92 6.16
C ALA A 147 18.85 -16.99 7.18
N GLU A 148 18.98 -15.68 7.02
CA GLU A 148 18.33 -14.68 7.84
C GLU A 148 16.85 -14.43 7.48
N LEU A 149 16.37 -14.93 6.34
CA LEU A 149 15.01 -14.71 5.85
C LEU A 149 14.19 -15.98 5.95
N ASP A 150 13.14 -15.93 6.77
CA ASP A 150 12.07 -16.93 6.74
C ASP A 150 11.17 -16.66 5.51
N TRP A 151 11.44 -17.40 4.43
CA TRP A 151 10.74 -17.26 3.16
C TRP A 151 9.29 -17.72 3.23
N ASP A 152 9.00 -18.79 3.97
CA ASP A 152 7.64 -19.32 4.12
C ASP A 152 6.75 -18.30 4.83
N LEU A 153 7.27 -17.65 5.88
CA LEU A 153 6.59 -16.55 6.54
C LEU A 153 6.55 -15.28 5.66
N TRP A 154 7.55 -15.04 4.81
CA TRP A 154 7.48 -13.93 3.86
C TRP A 154 6.38 -14.10 2.82
N VAL A 155 6.27 -15.28 2.19
CA VAL A 155 5.22 -15.61 1.22
C VAL A 155 3.85 -15.58 1.88
N GLY A 156 3.73 -16.22 3.05
CA GLY A 156 2.59 -16.02 3.93
C GLY A 156 1.25 -16.42 3.30
N PRO A 157 0.27 -15.50 3.21
CA PRO A 157 -1.06 -15.81 2.68
C PRO A 157 -1.09 -15.97 1.15
N SER A 158 -0.04 -15.57 0.44
CA SER A 158 0.04 -15.69 -1.02
C SER A 158 0.30 -17.14 -1.47
N PRO A 159 0.06 -17.48 -2.75
CA PRO A 159 0.40 -18.80 -3.28
C PRO A 159 1.87 -19.16 -3.02
N ARG A 160 2.11 -20.41 -2.61
CA ARG A 160 3.47 -20.89 -2.33
C ARG A 160 4.29 -20.91 -3.62
N VAL A 161 5.47 -20.32 -3.53
CA VAL A 161 6.48 -20.29 -4.61
C VAL A 161 7.87 -20.42 -3.99
N ASP A 162 8.82 -20.92 -4.77
CA ASP A 162 10.22 -20.98 -4.35
C ASP A 162 10.80 -19.57 -4.19
N TYR A 163 11.88 -19.47 -3.42
CA TYR A 163 12.55 -18.19 -3.25
C TYR A 163 13.14 -17.72 -4.58
N ASN A 164 12.76 -16.51 -4.96
CA ASN A 164 13.31 -15.82 -6.11
C ASN A 164 13.77 -14.41 -5.68
N PRO A 165 15.03 -14.02 -5.95
CA PRO A 165 15.52 -12.69 -5.60
C PRO A 165 14.69 -11.55 -6.20
N SER A 166 14.13 -11.74 -7.40
CA SER A 166 13.25 -10.76 -8.05
C SER A 166 11.92 -10.65 -7.31
N ARG A 167 11.31 -11.78 -6.91
CA ARG A 167 10.07 -11.77 -6.12
C ARG A 167 10.25 -11.06 -4.79
N TYR A 168 11.35 -11.32 -4.07
CA TYR A 168 11.62 -10.67 -2.79
C TYR A 168 11.86 -9.15 -2.94
N ARG A 169 12.72 -8.75 -3.89
CA ARG A 169 13.12 -7.34 -4.08
C ARG A 169 12.06 -6.50 -4.77
N ASN A 170 11.40 -7.07 -5.77
CA ASN A 170 10.48 -6.36 -6.67
C ASN A 170 9.04 -6.85 -6.48
N HIS A 171 8.67 -7.28 -5.28
CA HIS A 171 7.37 -7.90 -4.96
C HIS A 171 6.16 -7.11 -5.49
N TYR A 172 6.21 -5.77 -5.48
CA TYR A 172 5.15 -4.92 -6.06
C TYR A 172 4.78 -5.28 -7.50
N TRP A 173 5.71 -5.85 -8.27
CA TRP A 173 5.57 -6.15 -9.69
C TRP A 173 5.03 -7.55 -9.99
N PHE A 174 4.67 -8.33 -8.97
CA PHE A 174 4.07 -9.65 -9.10
C PHE A 174 2.60 -9.63 -8.65
N PHE A 175 1.74 -10.36 -9.35
CA PHE A 175 0.30 -10.41 -9.07
C PHE A 175 0.00 -10.95 -7.67
N ASP A 176 0.87 -11.81 -7.15
CA ASP A 176 0.71 -12.44 -5.84
C ASP A 176 0.86 -11.46 -4.65
N TYR A 177 1.55 -10.33 -4.84
CA TYR A 177 2.00 -9.48 -3.73
C TYR A 177 1.58 -8.02 -3.83
N GLY A 178 1.30 -7.52 -5.04
CA GLY A 178 1.05 -6.09 -5.25
C GLY A 178 0.42 -5.77 -6.58
N GLY A 179 0.37 -4.48 -6.91
CA GLY A 179 -0.29 -3.93 -8.09
C GLY A 179 0.58 -2.96 -8.91
N ALA A 180 1.90 -3.09 -8.81
CA ALA A 180 2.90 -2.12 -9.27
C ALA A 180 2.48 -0.67 -8.99
N TRP A 181 2.89 0.30 -9.82
CA TRP A 181 2.65 1.71 -9.55
C TRP A 181 1.19 2.12 -9.73
N GLN A 182 0.45 1.44 -10.61
CA GLN A 182 -0.99 1.68 -10.77
C GLN A 182 -1.81 1.42 -9.50
N LEU A 183 -1.30 0.61 -8.56
CA LEU A 183 -1.89 0.44 -7.23
C LEU A 183 -1.11 1.19 -6.16
N ASP A 184 0.22 1.01 -6.12
CA ASP A 184 1.07 1.45 -5.00
C ASP A 184 1.23 2.97 -4.94
N TRP A 185 1.44 3.64 -6.08
CA TRP A 185 1.37 5.09 -6.18
C TRP A 185 -0.04 5.57 -6.50
N GLY A 186 -0.76 4.84 -7.35
CA GLY A 186 -2.14 5.14 -7.71
C GLY A 186 -3.02 5.46 -6.50
N VAL A 187 -2.95 4.65 -5.43
CA VAL A 187 -3.75 4.88 -4.20
C VAL A 187 -3.51 6.24 -3.55
N HIS A 188 -2.27 6.76 -3.56
CA HIS A 188 -1.99 8.10 -3.04
C HIS A 188 -2.76 9.16 -3.84
N HIS A 189 -2.68 9.07 -5.17
CA HIS A 189 -3.29 10.06 -6.03
C HIS A 189 -4.81 9.95 -6.07
N TYR A 190 -5.36 8.73 -6.12
CA TYR A 190 -6.80 8.51 -6.05
C TYR A 190 -7.38 9.07 -4.75
N ASP A 191 -6.68 8.88 -3.62
CA ASP A 191 -7.08 9.44 -2.33
C ASP A 191 -7.13 10.98 -2.35
N ILE A 192 -6.10 11.64 -2.88
CA ILE A 192 -6.05 13.09 -3.00
C ILE A 192 -7.13 13.61 -3.94
N VAL A 193 -7.33 12.99 -5.11
CA VAL A 193 -8.37 13.42 -6.05
C VAL A 193 -9.76 13.28 -5.41
N ASN A 194 -10.05 12.14 -4.79
CA ASN A 194 -11.30 11.90 -4.08
C ASN A 194 -11.53 12.96 -2.99
N TRP A 195 -10.49 13.28 -2.21
CA TRP A 195 -10.58 14.30 -1.17
C TRP A 195 -10.82 15.70 -1.73
N CYS A 196 -10.00 16.14 -2.70
CA CYS A 196 -10.13 17.45 -3.34
C CYS A 196 -11.50 17.63 -4.00
N MET A 197 -12.00 16.60 -4.68
CA MET A 197 -13.28 16.64 -5.41
C MET A 197 -14.50 16.36 -4.52
N GLY A 198 -14.30 15.93 -3.28
CA GLY A 198 -15.34 15.60 -2.31
C GLY A 198 -16.18 14.38 -2.74
N VAL A 199 -15.54 13.38 -3.33
CA VAL A 199 -16.15 12.13 -3.82
C VAL A 199 -15.46 10.92 -3.19
N THR A 200 -16.06 9.74 -3.31
CA THR A 200 -15.53 8.51 -2.68
C THR A 200 -15.02 7.49 -3.69
N GLU A 201 -15.74 7.28 -4.79
CA GLU A 201 -15.45 6.22 -5.76
C GLU A 201 -15.97 6.58 -7.16
N PRO A 202 -15.31 6.07 -8.22
CA PRO A 202 -15.81 6.20 -9.59
C PRO A 202 -17.03 5.32 -9.84
N ILE A 203 -17.80 5.64 -10.89
CA ILE A 203 -18.92 4.83 -11.38
C ILE A 203 -18.54 3.90 -12.53
N SER A 204 -17.47 4.22 -13.26
CA SER A 204 -16.96 3.38 -14.33
C SER A 204 -15.45 3.59 -14.50
N ALA A 205 -14.77 2.62 -15.10
CA ALA A 205 -13.35 2.72 -15.41
C ALA A 205 -13.01 1.94 -16.68
N VAL A 206 -12.07 2.46 -17.46
CA VAL A 206 -11.44 1.77 -18.59
C VAL A 206 -9.93 1.95 -18.48
N ALA A 207 -9.17 0.90 -18.75
CA ALA A 207 -7.72 0.97 -18.71
C ALA A 207 -7.08 0.12 -19.80
N MET A 208 -5.87 0.52 -20.19
CA MET A 208 -4.98 -0.24 -21.06
C MET A 208 -3.56 -0.16 -20.54
N GLY A 209 -2.80 -1.22 -20.77
CA GLY A 209 -1.39 -1.24 -20.45
C GLY A 209 -0.72 -2.47 -21.03
N GLY A 210 0.61 -2.44 -21.02
CA GLY A 210 1.44 -3.57 -21.44
C GLY A 210 2.90 -3.36 -21.09
N ARG A 211 3.73 -4.23 -21.64
CA ARG A 211 5.18 -4.06 -21.66
C ARG A 211 5.56 -3.33 -22.93
N MET A 212 5.99 -2.09 -22.80
CA MET A 212 6.35 -1.24 -23.94
C MET A 212 7.76 -0.65 -23.79
N CYS A 213 8.32 -0.61 -22.58
CA CYS A 213 9.63 -0.01 -22.35
C CYS A 213 10.65 -0.97 -21.70
N PHE A 214 10.24 -1.92 -20.87
CA PHE A 214 11.16 -2.86 -20.25
C PHE A 214 11.62 -3.92 -21.25
N GLU A 215 12.85 -4.40 -21.06
CA GLU A 215 13.29 -5.67 -21.59
C GLU A 215 12.58 -6.83 -20.87
N ASP A 216 12.67 -8.03 -21.45
CA ASP A 216 12.08 -9.23 -20.90
C ASP A 216 12.51 -9.43 -19.44
N SER A 217 11.52 -9.56 -18.56
CA SER A 217 11.72 -9.67 -17.12
C SER A 217 10.67 -10.54 -16.46
N SER A 218 11.02 -11.04 -15.28
CA SER A 218 10.22 -11.95 -14.45
C SER A 218 8.99 -11.29 -13.80
N THR A 219 8.87 -9.97 -13.86
CA THR A 219 7.71 -9.24 -13.34
C THR A 219 6.44 -9.62 -14.08
N GLU A 220 5.27 -9.12 -13.67
CA GLU A 220 3.98 -9.48 -14.27
C GLU A 220 3.13 -8.27 -14.64
N TRP A 221 3.21 -7.19 -13.85
CA TRP A 221 2.46 -5.95 -14.11
C TRP A 221 3.00 -5.14 -15.31
N PRO A 222 2.13 -4.39 -16.01
CA PRO A 222 2.52 -3.48 -17.08
C PRO A 222 3.56 -2.43 -16.66
N ASP A 223 4.53 -2.16 -17.52
CA ASP A 223 5.47 -1.03 -17.37
C ASP A 223 4.90 0.30 -17.89
N THR A 224 3.83 0.20 -18.68
CA THR A 224 3.16 1.30 -19.34
C THR A 224 1.66 1.12 -19.13
N PHE A 225 1.03 2.06 -18.43
CA PHE A 225 -0.38 1.98 -18.05
C PHE A 225 -1.10 3.32 -18.26
N SER A 226 -2.34 3.27 -18.72
CA SER A 226 -3.25 4.43 -18.78
C SER A 226 -4.65 3.98 -18.41
N GLY A 227 -5.25 4.65 -17.44
CA GLY A 227 -6.63 4.44 -17.00
C GLY A 227 -7.43 5.74 -17.05
N VAL A 228 -8.72 5.62 -17.36
CA VAL A 228 -9.71 6.70 -17.24
C VAL A 228 -10.83 6.22 -16.34
N LEU A 229 -11.14 6.99 -15.31
CA LEU A 229 -12.19 6.74 -14.35
C LEU A 229 -13.27 7.81 -14.53
N GLU A 230 -14.52 7.41 -14.55
CA GLU A 230 -15.67 8.31 -14.59
C GLU A 230 -16.24 8.47 -13.19
N TYR A 231 -16.48 9.73 -12.79
CA TYR A 231 -17.14 10.06 -11.52
C TYR A 231 -18.49 10.70 -11.78
N ALA A 232 -19.49 10.30 -10.99
CA ALA A 232 -20.80 10.93 -10.96
C ALA A 232 -20.72 12.40 -10.47
N PRO A 233 -21.78 13.20 -10.69
CA PRO A 233 -21.94 14.50 -10.05
C PRO A 233 -21.64 14.49 -8.54
N GLY A 234 -20.87 15.49 -8.11
CA GLY A 234 -20.40 15.63 -6.74
C GLY A 234 -20.44 17.08 -6.23
N PRO A 235 -19.91 17.33 -5.03
CA PRO A 235 -19.93 18.65 -4.42
C PRO A 235 -19.06 19.66 -5.18
N VAL A 236 -17.94 19.24 -5.78
CA VAL A 236 -17.08 20.11 -6.59
C VAL A 236 -17.50 20.14 -8.07
N ALA A 237 -17.60 18.98 -8.72
CA ALA A 237 -18.03 18.89 -10.13
C ALA A 237 -19.52 18.53 -10.21
N LYS A 238 -20.38 19.50 -10.53
CA LYS A 238 -21.85 19.33 -10.55
C LYS A 238 -22.34 18.44 -11.68
N LYS A 239 -21.52 18.19 -12.70
CA LYS A 239 -21.85 17.32 -13.84
C LYS A 239 -21.09 15.99 -13.83
N GLY A 240 -20.27 15.75 -12.82
CA GLY A 240 -19.27 14.68 -12.83
C GLY A 240 -18.00 15.09 -13.56
N PHE A 241 -16.99 14.24 -13.51
CA PHE A 241 -15.69 14.50 -14.12
C PHE A 241 -14.98 13.21 -14.49
N LEU A 242 -13.97 13.33 -15.35
CA LEU A 242 -13.07 12.23 -15.69
C LEU A 242 -11.76 12.36 -14.92
N LEU A 243 -11.25 11.25 -14.38
CA LEU A 243 -9.90 11.16 -13.86
C LEU A 243 -9.06 10.30 -14.80
N GLN A 244 -8.02 10.88 -15.39
CA GLN A 244 -6.99 10.13 -16.11
C GLN A 244 -5.80 9.85 -15.19
N TYR A 245 -5.44 8.57 -15.04
CA TYR A 245 -4.20 8.16 -14.38
C TYR A 245 -3.26 7.51 -15.40
N THR A 246 -2.00 7.94 -15.39
CA THR A 246 -0.98 7.44 -16.32
C THR A 246 0.27 7.02 -15.55
N PHE A 247 0.82 5.85 -15.86
CA PHE A 247 2.12 5.43 -15.38
C PHE A 247 3.05 5.07 -16.55
N ARG A 248 4.31 5.52 -16.52
CA ARG A 248 5.39 4.98 -17.37
C ARG A 248 6.62 4.66 -16.52
N GLY A 249 7.18 3.49 -16.77
CA GLY A 249 8.41 3.01 -16.15
C GLY A 249 9.69 3.25 -16.96
N GLY A 250 9.64 3.88 -18.14
CA GLY A 250 10.81 4.04 -19.01
C GLY A 250 10.83 5.35 -19.77
#